data_AF-A0A9P4Y4L5-F1
#
_entry.id   AF-A0A9P4Y4L5-F1
#
_cell.length_a   1.000
_cell.length_b   1.000
_cell.length_c   1.000
_cell.angle_alpha   90.00
_cell.angle_beta   90.00
_cell.angle_gamma   90.00
#
_symmetry.space_group_name_H-M   'P 1'
#
loop_
_entity.id
_entity.type
_entity.pdbx_description
1 polymer ?
#
loop_
_entity_poly.entity_id
_entity_poly.type
_entity_poly.pdbx_seq_one_letter_code
_entity_poly.pdbx_strand_id
1 'polypeptide(L)'
;RTFCALLNYATESRRKIPQETLLNTMASVMYRLLYLSFPTNSLDEIVRLGLMGFCTNIFLQWSKVNLPYPHLSRTFKGCLSNLSIPIAPHTMLWVLVSGGISLCTQDDDEWLVPWIQTTANICSARTWSQCRDILKNFLWIDFVHDELGQKLF
;
A
#
# COMPACT_ATOMS: atom_id res chain seq x y z
N ARG A 1 -9.00 2.16 8.39
CA ARG A 1 -8.59 3.48 8.93
C ARG A 1 -8.43 3.46 10.45
N THR A 2 -9.44 3.06 11.24
CA THR A 2 -9.36 3.00 12.72
C THR A 2 -8.16 2.20 13.25
N PHE A 3 -7.90 1.02 12.67
CA PHE A 3 -6.74 0.19 13.05
C PHE A 3 -5.38 0.89 12.81
N CYS A 4 -5.20 1.54 11.65
CA CYS A 4 -3.96 2.27 11.33
C CYS A 4 -3.74 3.46 12.27
N ALA A 5 -4.82 4.20 12.58
CA ALA A 5 -4.76 5.31 13.54
C ALA A 5 -4.37 4.81 14.94
N LEU A 6 -4.95 3.68 15.38
CA LEU A 6 -4.59 3.04 16.64
C LEU A 6 -3.12 2.58 16.66
N LEU A 7 -2.60 2.04 15.55
CA LEU A 7 -1.19 1.68 15.43
C LEU A 7 -0.26 2.88 15.53
N ASN A 8 -0.54 3.96 14.79
CA ASN A 8 0.28 5.17 14.86
C ASN A 8 0.29 5.75 16.28
N TYR A 9 -0.88 5.82 16.93
CA TYR A 9 -0.97 6.26 18.33
C TYR A 9 -0.25 5.32 19.32
N ALA A 10 -0.35 4.00 19.12
CA ALA A 10 0.32 3.01 19.96
C ALA A 10 1.85 3.14 19.86
N THR A 11 2.37 3.38 18.66
CA THR A 11 3.80 3.65 18.44
C THR A 11 4.24 4.93 19.14
N GLU A 12 3.50 6.03 18.99
CA GLU A 12 3.78 7.30 19.66
C GLU A 12 3.79 7.16 21.19
N SER A 13 2.88 6.34 21.73
CA SER A 13 2.75 6.08 23.18
C SER A 13 3.59 4.91 23.71
N ARG A 14 4.43 4.28 22.86
CA ARG A 14 5.22 3.06 23.16
C ARG A 14 4.38 1.88 23.72
N ARG A 15 3.11 1.80 23.36
CA ARG A 15 2.21 0.71 23.74
C ARG A 15 2.16 -0.36 22.65
N LYS A 16 1.98 -1.62 23.03
CA LYS A 16 1.77 -2.72 22.08
C LYS A 16 0.28 -2.95 21.86
N ILE A 17 -0.10 -3.25 20.63
CA ILE A 17 -1.46 -3.73 20.33
C ILE A 17 -1.58 -5.18 20.82
N PRO A 18 -2.73 -5.57 21.40
CA PRO A 18 -2.97 -6.97 21.75
C PRO A 18 -2.85 -7.88 20.52
N GLN A 19 -2.13 -8.99 20.67
CA GLN A 19 -1.93 -9.96 19.59
C GLN A 19 -3.27 -10.47 19.02
N GLU A 20 -4.26 -10.67 19.87
CA GLU A 20 -5.61 -11.07 19.46
C GLU A 20 -6.25 -10.04 18.51
N THR A 21 -6.14 -8.75 18.83
CA THR A 21 -6.64 -7.67 17.95
C THR A 21 -5.95 -7.68 16.60
N LEU A 22 -4.63 -7.91 16.58
CA LEU A 22 -3.85 -8.02 15.35
C LEU A 22 -4.31 -9.22 14.50
N LEU A 23 -4.40 -10.40 15.10
CA LEU A 23 -4.78 -11.65 14.41
C LEU A 23 -6.24 -11.63 13.93
N ASN A 24 -7.17 -11.11 14.73
CA ASN A 24 -8.57 -10.97 14.34
C ASN A 24 -8.73 -9.97 13.19
N THR A 25 -7.97 -8.87 13.22
CA THR A 25 -7.96 -7.89 12.12
C THR A 25 -7.37 -8.52 10.86
N MET A 26 -6.24 -9.22 10.98
CA MET A 26 -5.60 -9.95 9.88
C MET A 26 -6.58 -10.92 9.24
N ALA A 27 -7.15 -11.86 10.01
CA ALA A 27 -8.08 -12.86 9.51
C ALA A 27 -9.29 -12.22 8.83
N SER A 28 -9.90 -11.22 9.47
CA SER A 28 -11.10 -10.55 8.94
C SER A 28 -10.81 -9.77 7.65
N VAL A 29 -9.67 -9.10 7.53
CA VAL A 29 -9.34 -8.25 6.37
C VAL A 29 -8.78 -9.09 5.23
N MET A 30 -7.77 -9.91 5.51
CA MET A 30 -7.07 -10.72 4.50
C MET A 30 -8.02 -11.73 3.84
N TYR A 31 -8.84 -12.43 4.64
CA TYR A 31 -9.79 -13.39 4.08
C TYR A 31 -10.75 -12.71 3.11
N ARG A 32 -11.38 -11.58 3.50
CA ARG A 32 -12.28 -10.85 2.59
C ARG A 32 -11.57 -10.35 1.33
N LEU A 33 -10.37 -9.79 1.43
CA LEU A 33 -9.63 -9.31 0.26
C LEU A 33 -9.24 -10.42 -0.72
N LEU A 34 -8.95 -11.62 -0.21
CA LEU A 34 -8.64 -12.80 -1.02
C LEU A 34 -9.84 -13.31 -1.82
N TYR A 35 -11.04 -13.26 -1.25
CA TYR A 35 -12.27 -13.75 -1.90
C TYR A 35 -13.00 -12.70 -2.74
N LEU A 36 -12.67 -11.41 -2.59
CA LEU A 36 -13.17 -10.38 -3.49
C LEU A 36 -12.55 -10.56 -4.89
N SER A 37 -13.40 -10.50 -5.91
CA SER A 37 -13.01 -10.58 -7.31
C SER A 37 -13.68 -9.45 -8.08
N PHE A 38 -12.89 -8.72 -8.85
CA PHE A 38 -13.35 -7.65 -9.72
C PHE A 38 -12.73 -7.80 -11.12
N PRO A 39 -13.31 -7.19 -12.16
CA PRO A 39 -12.69 -7.15 -13.48
C PRO A 39 -11.29 -6.52 -13.42
N THR A 40 -10.33 -7.08 -14.15
CA THR A 40 -8.91 -6.66 -14.11
C THR A 40 -8.64 -5.23 -14.56
N ASN A 41 -9.58 -4.63 -15.29
CA ASN A 41 -9.52 -3.24 -15.75
C ASN A 41 -10.36 -2.28 -14.88
N SER A 42 -10.90 -2.76 -13.75
CA SER A 42 -11.73 -1.96 -12.86
C SER A 42 -10.90 -1.23 -11.81
N LEU A 43 -11.41 -0.08 -11.38
CA LEU A 43 -10.87 0.66 -10.23
C LEU A 43 -10.92 -0.19 -8.96
N ASP A 44 -11.99 -0.97 -8.77
CA ASP A 44 -12.18 -1.83 -7.60
C ASP A 44 -11.07 -2.87 -7.47
N GLU A 45 -10.64 -3.47 -8.59
CA GLU A 45 -9.54 -4.45 -8.59
C GLU A 45 -8.21 -3.82 -8.18
N ILE A 46 -7.90 -2.64 -8.72
CA ILE A 46 -6.66 -1.93 -8.37
C ILE A 46 -6.65 -1.53 -6.90
N VAL A 47 -7.78 -1.03 -6.37
CA VAL A 47 -7.91 -0.71 -4.95
C VAL A 47 -7.78 -1.98 -4.09
N ARG A 48 -8.40 -3.09 -4.51
CA ARG A 48 -8.28 -4.38 -3.81
C ARG A 48 -6.83 -4.87 -3.78
N LEU A 49 -6.10 -4.79 -4.88
CA LEU A 49 -4.70 -5.19 -4.96
C LEU A 49 -3.79 -4.27 -4.14
N GLY A 50 -4.04 -2.95 -4.15
CA GLY A 50 -3.35 -1.99 -3.28
C GLY A 50 -3.57 -2.29 -1.80
N LEU A 51 -4.81 -2.61 -1.40
CA LEU A 51 -5.15 -3.05 -0.04
C LEU A 51 -4.45 -4.37 0.31
N MET A 52 -4.33 -5.29 -0.64
CA MET A 52 -3.66 -6.56 -0.40
C MET A 52 -2.15 -6.36 -0.20
N GLY A 53 -1.49 -5.54 -1.04
CA GLY A 53 -0.10 -5.13 -0.85
C GLY A 53 0.13 -4.48 0.52
N PHE A 54 -0.69 -3.48 0.88
CA PHE A 54 -0.68 -2.86 2.20
C PHE A 54 -0.74 -3.89 3.34
N CYS A 55 -1.67 -4.85 3.25
CA CYS A 55 -1.84 -5.87 4.28
C CYS A 55 -0.66 -6.85 4.35
N THR A 56 0.02 -7.14 3.23
CA THR A 56 1.22 -7.99 3.26
C THR A 56 2.34 -7.38 4.10
N ASN A 57 2.54 -6.05 4.06
CA ASN A 57 3.56 -5.38 4.87
C ASN A 57 3.24 -5.39 6.37
N ILE A 58 1.97 -5.42 6.74
CA ILE A 58 1.55 -5.31 8.15
C ILE A 58 1.45 -6.67 8.81
N PHE A 59 0.88 -7.65 8.10
CA PHE A 59 0.50 -8.92 8.70
C PHE A 59 1.43 -10.07 8.32
N LEU A 60 2.05 -10.01 7.14
CA LEU A 60 2.79 -11.13 6.59
C LEU A 60 4.30 -10.91 6.51
N GLN A 61 4.79 -9.66 6.57
CA GLN A 61 6.21 -9.37 6.71
C GLN A 61 6.63 -9.64 8.16
N TRP A 62 7.09 -10.86 8.41
CA TRP A 62 7.63 -11.26 9.70
C TRP A 62 9.15 -11.04 9.70
N SER A 63 9.61 -10.30 10.71
CA SER A 63 11.03 -9.95 11.00
C SER A 63 12.06 -10.57 10.04
N LYS A 64 12.44 -9.80 9.02
CA LYS A 64 13.52 -10.07 8.02
C LYS A 64 13.22 -11.12 6.94
N VAL A 65 12.04 -11.75 6.91
CA VAL A 65 11.65 -12.66 5.83
C VAL A 65 10.63 -11.98 4.92
N ASN A 66 11.10 -11.43 3.81
CA ASN A 66 10.22 -11.01 2.73
C ASN A 66 9.84 -12.25 1.92
N LEU A 67 8.64 -12.77 2.16
CA LEU A 67 8.07 -13.78 1.28
C LEU A 67 7.72 -13.11 -0.06
N PRO A 68 8.30 -13.55 -1.18
CA PRO A 68 7.88 -13.03 -2.47
C PRO A 68 6.45 -13.47 -2.74
N TYR A 69 5.64 -12.56 -3.29
CA TYR A 69 4.29 -12.86 -3.78
C TYR A 69 4.24 -12.67 -5.31
N PRO A 70 4.88 -13.54 -6.13
CA PRO A 70 5.04 -13.29 -7.57
C PRO A 70 3.71 -13.20 -8.32
N HIS A 71 2.71 -14.00 -7.91
CA HIS A 71 1.38 -13.94 -8.50
C HIS A 71 0.72 -12.58 -8.23
N LEU A 72 0.72 -12.14 -6.96
CA LEU A 72 0.13 -10.85 -6.57
C LEU A 72 0.84 -9.68 -7.25
N SER A 73 2.17 -9.71 -7.29
CA SER A 73 3.01 -8.74 -8.00
C SER A 73 2.66 -8.68 -9.50
N ARG A 74 2.60 -9.83 -10.17
CA ARG A 74 2.23 -9.89 -11.60
C ARG A 74 0.82 -9.36 -11.85
N THR A 75 -0.15 -9.74 -11.02
CA THR A 75 -1.54 -9.27 -11.14
C THR A 75 -1.62 -7.76 -10.94
N PHE A 76 -0.91 -7.22 -9.94
CA PHE A 76 -0.84 -5.79 -9.67
C PHE A 76 -0.28 -5.00 -10.87
N LYS A 77 0.89 -5.39 -11.38
CA LYS A 77 1.52 -4.77 -12.55
C LYS A 77 0.62 -4.87 -13.78
N GLY A 78 0.03 -6.04 -14.02
CA GLY A 78 -0.89 -6.26 -15.12
C GLY A 78 -2.13 -5.37 -15.05
N CYS A 79 -2.70 -5.15 -13.86
CA CYS A 79 -3.85 -4.26 -13.70
C CYS A 79 -3.46 -2.79 -13.91
N LEU A 80 -2.29 -2.37 -13.43
CA LEU A 80 -1.79 -1.01 -13.66
C LEU A 80 -1.58 -0.73 -15.16
N SER A 81 -0.97 -1.66 -15.91
CA SER A 81 -0.75 -1.50 -17.35
C SER A 81 -2.04 -1.47 -18.18
N ASN A 82 -3.09 -2.15 -17.71
CA ASN A 82 -4.38 -2.23 -18.42
C ASN A 82 -5.42 -1.22 -17.93
N LEU A 83 -5.00 -0.27 -17.10
CA LEU A 83 -5.91 0.71 -16.53
C LEU A 83 -6.39 1.69 -17.61
N SER A 84 -7.68 1.61 -17.94
CA SER A 84 -8.33 2.50 -18.91
C SER A 84 -9.22 3.56 -18.25
N ILE A 85 -9.50 3.43 -16.96
CA ILE A 85 -10.45 4.27 -16.22
C ILE A 85 -9.68 5.31 -15.41
N PRO A 86 -10.10 6.60 -15.42
CA PRO A 86 -9.49 7.63 -14.60
C PRO A 86 -9.68 7.33 -13.11
N ILE A 87 -8.58 7.32 -12.36
CA ILE A 87 -8.58 7.19 -10.89
C ILE A 87 -8.26 8.55 -10.28
N ALA A 88 -8.91 8.87 -9.17
CA ALA A 88 -8.59 10.06 -8.39
C ALA A 88 -7.07 10.09 -8.06
N PRO A 89 -6.34 11.18 -8.36
CA PRO A 89 -4.88 11.21 -8.24
C PRO A 89 -4.35 10.80 -6.85
N HIS A 90 -5.03 11.24 -5.78
CA HIS A 90 -4.66 10.85 -4.41
C HIS A 90 -4.79 9.35 -4.15
N THR A 91 -5.83 8.71 -4.71
CA THR A 91 -6.03 7.26 -4.61
C THR A 91 -4.97 6.52 -5.43
N MET A 92 -4.70 6.99 -6.65
CA MET A 92 -3.65 6.42 -7.50
C MET A 92 -2.28 6.50 -6.80
N LEU A 93 -1.95 7.65 -6.22
CA LEU A 93 -0.70 7.83 -5.49
C LEU A 93 -0.58 6.84 -4.34
N TRP A 94 -1.65 6.67 -3.56
CA TRP A 94 -1.68 5.70 -2.47
C TRP A 94 -1.49 4.26 -2.96
N VAL A 95 -2.17 3.87 -4.05
CA VAL A 95 -2.02 2.54 -4.67
C VAL A 95 -0.60 2.32 -5.17
N LEU A 96 0.00 3.27 -5.89
CA LEU A 96 1.34 3.15 -6.46
C LEU A 96 2.39 3.01 -5.36
N VAL A 97 2.33 3.87 -4.33
CA VAL A 97 3.30 3.81 -3.23
C VAL A 97 3.10 2.54 -2.41
N SER A 98 1.87 2.22 -2.00
CA SER A 98 1.60 1.05 -1.17
C SER A 98 1.85 -0.27 -1.91
N GLY A 99 1.53 -0.35 -3.20
CA GLY A 99 1.84 -1.52 -4.02
C GLY A 99 3.33 -1.60 -4.34
N GLY A 100 3.97 -0.46 -4.61
CA GLY A 100 5.39 -0.36 -4.90
C GLY A 100 6.28 -0.91 -3.79
N ILE A 101 6.05 -0.47 -2.55
CA ILE A 101 6.84 -0.93 -1.39
C ILE A 101 6.61 -2.41 -1.02
N SER A 102 5.55 -3.04 -1.52
CA SER A 102 5.12 -4.40 -1.14
C SER A 102 5.33 -5.44 -2.24
N LEU A 103 5.10 -5.04 -3.48
CA LEU A 103 4.88 -5.95 -4.62
C LEU A 103 5.85 -5.69 -5.78
N CYS A 104 6.59 -4.59 -5.76
CA CYS A 104 7.56 -4.26 -6.79
C CYS A 104 9.00 -4.51 -6.32
N THR A 105 9.89 -4.72 -7.27
CA THR A 105 11.34 -4.87 -7.07
C THR A 105 12.06 -3.64 -7.62
N GLN A 106 13.37 -3.54 -7.35
CA GLN A 106 14.19 -2.44 -7.87
C GLN A 106 14.18 -2.36 -9.40
N ASP A 107 14.02 -3.50 -10.08
CA ASP A 107 13.89 -3.54 -11.54
C ASP A 107 12.63 -2.81 -12.05
N ASP A 108 11.61 -2.63 -11.20
CA ASP A 108 10.39 -1.90 -11.55
C ASP A 108 10.53 -0.38 -11.37
N ASP A 109 11.59 0.09 -10.69
CA ASP A 109 11.76 1.51 -10.37
C ASP A 109 11.82 2.38 -11.62
N GLU A 110 12.32 1.83 -12.74
CA GLU A 110 12.43 2.51 -14.04
C GLU A 110 11.08 3.06 -14.53
N TRP A 111 9.98 2.32 -14.35
CA TRP A 111 8.65 2.76 -14.77
C TRP A 111 7.80 3.25 -13.58
N LEU A 112 8.01 2.72 -12.39
CA LEU A 112 7.20 3.01 -11.21
C LEU A 112 7.52 4.39 -10.61
N VAL A 113 8.80 4.71 -10.42
CA VAL A 113 9.23 5.96 -9.79
C VAL A 113 8.77 7.19 -10.60
N PRO A 114 8.96 7.24 -11.94
CA PRO A 114 8.44 8.35 -12.73
C PRO A 114 6.92 8.51 -12.64
N TRP A 115 6.18 7.40 -12.52
CA TRP A 115 4.73 7.45 -12.39
C TRP A 115 4.30 7.96 -11.00
N ILE A 116 4.98 7.53 -9.93
CA ILE A 116 4.79 8.07 -8.58
C ILE A 116 5.06 9.57 -8.58
N GLN A 117 6.19 10.02 -9.13
CA GLN A 117 6.56 11.43 -9.18
C GLN A 117 5.56 12.27 -9.97
N THR A 118 5.11 11.78 -11.12
CA THR A 118 4.08 12.45 -11.94
C THR A 118 2.78 12.58 -11.16
N THR A 119 2.33 11.49 -10.52
CA THR A 119 1.08 11.47 -9.75
C THR A 119 1.19 12.37 -8.51
N ALA A 120 2.33 12.38 -7.82
CA ALA A 120 2.59 13.24 -6.67
C ALA A 120 2.58 14.73 -7.06
N ASN A 121 3.18 15.08 -8.20
CA ASN A 121 3.13 16.43 -8.74
C ASN A 121 1.70 16.89 -9.06
N ILE A 122 0.87 16.02 -9.62
CA ILE A 122 -0.57 16.30 -9.83
C ILE A 122 -1.27 16.56 -8.49
N CYS A 123 -0.89 15.84 -7.44
CA CYS A 123 -1.40 16.04 -6.09
C CYS A 123 -0.74 17.20 -5.32
N SER A 124 0.08 18.02 -5.99
CA SER A 124 0.85 19.12 -5.37
C SER A 124 1.80 18.68 -4.24
N ALA A 125 2.25 17.43 -4.25
CA ALA A 125 3.23 16.90 -3.31
C ALA A 125 4.62 16.83 -3.98
N ARG A 126 5.51 17.74 -3.57
CA ARG A 126 6.89 17.85 -4.09
C ARG A 126 7.94 17.29 -3.14
N THR A 127 7.56 17.05 -1.89
CA THR A 127 8.44 16.47 -0.87
C THR A 127 7.83 15.20 -0.32
N TRP A 128 8.68 14.31 0.22
CA TRP A 128 8.21 13.10 0.90
C TRP A 128 7.21 13.43 2.03
N SER A 129 7.46 14.50 2.81
CA SER A 129 6.53 14.91 3.88
C SER A 129 5.13 15.22 3.34
N GLN A 130 5.04 15.98 2.24
CA GLN A 130 3.76 16.31 1.61
C GLN A 130 3.07 15.08 1.03
N CYS A 131 3.85 14.18 0.40
CA CYS A 131 3.35 12.92 -0.13
C CYS A 131 2.77 12.06 1.01
N ARG A 132 3.52 11.90 2.10
CA ARG A 132 3.12 11.16 3.30
C ARG A 132 1.83 11.70 3.90
N ASP A 133 1.64 13.02 3.96
CA ASP A 133 0.40 13.62 4.47
C ASP A 133 -0.83 13.22 3.63
N ILE A 134 -0.66 13.08 2.31
CA ILE A 134 -1.71 12.54 1.43
C ILE A 134 -1.94 11.06 1.73
N LEU A 135 -0.90 10.25 1.85
CA LEU A 135 -1.01 8.81 2.13
C LEU A 135 -1.73 8.54 3.46
N LYS A 136 -1.50 9.38 4.48
CA LYS A 136 -2.16 9.33 5.79
C LYS A 136 -3.67 9.58 5.74
N ASN A 137 -4.19 10.25 4.70
CA ASN A 137 -5.63 10.38 4.52
C ASN A 137 -6.30 9.05 4.15
N PHE A 138 -5.53 8.06 3.70
CA PHE A 138 -5.97 6.71 3.39
C PHE A 138 -5.55 5.72 4.50
N LEU A 139 -4.67 4.78 4.17
CA LEU A 139 -4.13 3.79 5.08
C LEU A 139 -2.61 3.93 5.07
N TRP A 140 -2.07 4.36 6.20
CA TRP A 140 -0.63 4.52 6.36
C TRP A 140 -0.25 4.27 7.82
N ILE A 141 0.89 3.63 8.01
CA ILE A 141 1.43 3.31 9.33
C ILE A 141 2.89 3.72 9.29
N ASP A 142 3.21 4.78 10.04
CA ASP A 142 4.49 5.47 9.93
C ASP A 142 5.66 4.53 10.17
N PHE A 143 5.56 3.75 11.25
CA PHE A 143 6.59 2.78 11.64
C PHE A 143 6.85 1.68 10.60
N VAL A 144 5.85 1.29 9.82
CA VAL A 144 5.96 0.18 8.85
C VAL A 144 6.36 0.70 7.47
N HIS A 145 5.84 1.86 7.08
CA HIS A 145 5.87 2.28 5.68
C HIS A 145 6.76 3.49 5.41
N ASP A 146 7.10 4.33 6.41
CA ASP A 146 7.79 5.61 6.14
C ASP A 146 9.16 5.41 5.50
N GLU A 147 9.99 4.51 6.04
CA GLU A 147 11.35 4.28 5.51
C GLU A 147 11.30 3.69 4.09
N LEU A 148 10.38 2.76 3.84
CA LEU A 148 10.23 2.13 2.53
C LEU A 148 9.67 3.12 1.50
N GLY A 149 8.66 3.90 1.88
CA GLY A 149 8.05 4.91 1.02
C GLY A 149 9.02 6.03 0.68
N GLN A 150 9.82 6.49 1.63
CA GLN A 150 10.84 7.52 1.40
C GLN A 150 11.95 7.04 0.47
N LYS A 151 12.33 5.76 0.50
CA LYS A 151 13.33 5.20 -0.42
C LYS A 151 12.79 5.10 -1.85
N LEU A 152 11.48 4.88 -2.00
CA LEU A 152 10.82 4.75 -3.30
C LEU A 152 10.48 6.10 -3.95
N PHE A 153 10.21 7.14 -3.15
CA PHE A 153 9.77 8.47 -3.61
C PHE A 153 10.93 9.37 -4.06
#